data_AF-A0A966TJ54-F1
#
_entry.id   AF-A0A966TJ54-F1
#
_cell.length_a   1.000
_cell.length_b   1.000
_cell.length_c   1.000
_cell.angle_alpha   90.00
_cell.angle_beta   90.00
_cell.angle_gamma   90.00
#
_symmetry.space_group_name_H-M   'P 1'
#
loop_
_entity.id
_entity.type
_entity.pdbx_description
1 polymer ?
#
loop_
_entity_poly.entity_id
_entity_poly.type
_entity_poly.pdbx_seq_one_letter_code
_entity_poly.pdbx_strand_id
1 'polypeptide(L)' 'MSKKLETAIVFFKPGTKRPRKYRNITNRLKFGQFCASCGAWYINWYDKETANFEGRTWLISDFNKKQ' A
#
# COMPACT_ATOMS: atom_id res chain seq x y z
N MET A 1 23.97 -0.79 -2.42
CA MET A 1 22.78 -1.03 -3.26
C MET A 1 21.73 0.02 -2.91
N SER A 2 21.21 0.76 -3.90
CA SER A 2 20.14 1.73 -3.65
C SER A 2 18.86 1.01 -3.23
N LYS A 3 18.20 1.44 -2.15
CA LYS A 3 16.91 0.86 -1.75
C LYS A 3 15.86 1.25 -2.77
N LYS A 4 15.20 0.26 -3.37
CA LYS A 4 14.06 0.48 -4.26
C LYS A 4 12.98 1.29 -3.53
N LEU A 5 12.52 2.36 -4.17
CA LEU A 5 11.47 3.22 -3.65
C LEU A 5 10.17 2.97 -4.40
N GLU A 6 9.07 3.02 -3.67
CA GLU A 6 7.76 2.68 -4.22
C GLU A 6 6.77 3.82 -4.02
N THR A 7 5.79 3.84 -4.91
CA THR A 7 4.59 4.66 -4.83
C THR A 7 3.40 3.76 -4.55
N ALA A 8 2.52 4.17 -3.65
CA ALA A 8 1.31 3.44 -3.32
C ALA A 8 0.08 4.32 -3.55
N ILE A 9 -0.97 3.73 -4.15
CA ILE A 9 -2.31 4.30 -4.09
C ILE A 9 -3.14 3.41 -3.17
N VAL A 10 -3.56 4.01 -2.05
CA VAL A 10 -4.29 3.35 -0.97
C VAL A 10 -5.77 3.63 -1.16
N PHE A 11 -6.54 2.56 -1.30
CA PHE A 11 -7.99 2.62 -1.47
C PHE A 11 -8.67 2.26 -0.17
N PHE A 12 -9.78 2.94 0.12
CA PHE A 12 -10.60 2.70 1.29
C PHE A 12 -11.96 2.14 0.85
N LYS A 13 -12.74 1.60 1.79
CA LYS A 13 -14.09 1.11 1.48
C LYS A 13 -14.95 2.25 0.91
N PRO A 14 -15.84 1.98 -0.06
CA PRO A 14 -16.76 2.98 -0.60
C PRO A 14 -17.51 3.70 0.54
N GLY A 15 -17.68 5.02 0.40
CA GLY A 15 -18.37 5.84 1.40
C GLY A 15 -17.57 6.20 2.65
N THR A 16 -16.32 5.74 2.80
CA THR A 16 -15.50 6.05 4.00
C THR A 16 -14.52 7.20 3.77
N LYS A 17 -13.53 7.00 2.91
CA LYS A 17 -12.46 7.96 2.62
C LYS A 17 -12.11 7.90 1.13
N ARG A 18 -11.64 9.02 0.57
CA ARG A 18 -11.11 9.05 -0.79
C ARG A 18 -9.76 8.32 -0.88
N PRO A 19 -9.41 7.73 -2.03
CA PRO A 19 -8.09 7.13 -2.23
C PRO A 19 -6.96 8.13 -1.98
N ARG A 20 -5.83 7.64 -1.46
CA ARG A 20 -4.66 8.48 -1.11
C ARG A 20 -3.41 7.97 -1.79
N LYS A 21 -2.60 8.88 -2.33
CA LYS A 21 -1.30 8.57 -2.94
C LYS A 21 -0.17 8.84 -1.96
N TYR A 22 0.74 7.88 -1.85
CA TYR A 22 1.95 7.97 -1.04
C TYR A 22 3.17 7.64 -1.90
N ARG A 23 4.33 8.23 -1.59
CA ARG A 23 5.57 8.10 -2.37
C ARG A 23 6.74 7.82 -1.42
N ASN A 24 7.88 7.42 -1.98
CA ASN A 24 9.13 7.18 -1.26
C ASN A 24 8.99 6.08 -0.19
N ILE A 25 8.19 5.05 -0.48
CA ILE A 25 7.99 3.93 0.44
C ILE A 25 9.17 2.97 0.28
N THR A 26 9.85 2.69 1.39
CA THR A 26 11.01 1.77 1.43
C THR A 26 10.68 0.41 2.04
N ASN A 27 9.49 0.26 2.64
CA ASN A 27 9.08 -0.96 3.34
C ASN A 27 7.57 -1.17 3.23
N ARG A 28 7.16 -2.07 2.33
CA ARG A 28 5.74 -2.40 2.10
C ARG A 28 5.03 -2.91 3.35
N LEU A 29 5.72 -3.69 4.20
CA LEU A 29 5.11 -4.32 5.38
C LEU A 29 4.69 -3.27 6.42
N LYS A 30 5.64 -2.43 6.85
CA LYS A 30 5.36 -1.35 7.82
C LYS A 30 4.32 -0.37 7.28
N PHE A 31 4.41 -0.03 6.00
CA PHE A 31 3.42 0.84 5.36
C PHE A 31 2.04 0.19 5.28
N GLY A 32 1.97 -1.11 4.98
CA GLY A 32 0.73 -1.89 4.97
C GLY A 32 0.04 -1.91 6.33
N GLN A 33 0.80 -2.09 7.42
CA GLN A 33 0.29 -2.03 8.79
C GLN A 33 -0.30 -0.64 9.12
N PHE A 34 0.41 0.43 8.75
CA PHE A 34 -0.09 1.80 8.90
C PHE A 34 -1.38 2.03 8.10
N CYS A 35 -1.45 1.55 6.85
CA CYS A 35 -2.65 1.70 6.04
C CYS A 35 -3.83 0.90 6.63
N ALA A 36 -3.58 -0.31 7.12
CA ALA A 36 -4.57 -1.13 7.78
C ALA A 36 -5.14 -0.44 9.03
N SER A 37 -4.28 0.13 9.89
CA SER A 37 -4.74 0.89 11.06
C SER A 37 -5.53 2.15 10.68
N CYS A 38 -5.28 2.73 9.51
CA CYS A 38 -6.06 3.82 8.96
C CYS A 38 -7.41 3.41 8.33
N GLY A 39 -7.73 2.11 8.30
CA GLY A 39 -8.95 1.54 7.72
C GLY A 39 -8.89 1.37 6.20
N ALA A 40 -7.69 1.23 5.62
CA ALA A 40 -7.55 0.99 4.18
C ALA A 40 -8.05 -0.40 3.78
N TRP A 41 -8.54 -0.49 2.54
CA TRP A 41 -9.12 -1.69 1.97
C TRP A 41 -8.09 -2.50 1.19
N TYR A 42 -7.36 -1.83 0.29
CA TYR A 42 -6.27 -2.41 -0.46
C TYR A 42 -5.28 -1.33 -0.90
N ILE A 43 -4.09 -1.78 -1.32
CA ILE A 43 -3.01 -0.92 -1.81
C ILE A 43 -2.62 -1.39 -3.21
N ASN A 44 -2.57 -0.46 -4.16
CA ASN A 44 -1.89 -0.68 -5.44
C ASN A 44 -0.47 -0.12 -5.35
N TRP A 45 0.51 -0.95 -5.68
CA TRP A 45 1.93 -0.63 -5.66
C TRP A 45 2.43 -0.29 -7.05
N TYR A 46 3.30 0.70 -7.10
CA TYR A 46 3.94 1.17 -8.31
C TYR A 46 5.41 1.41 -8.03
N ASP A 47 6.25 1.09 -9.00
CA ASP A 47 7.64 1.49 -8.98
C ASP A 47 7.71 3.03 -9.05
N LYS A 48 8.55 3.65 -8.21
CA LYS A 48 8.62 5.12 -8.14
C LYS A 48 9.17 5.74 -9.41
N GLU A 49 10.15 5.09 -10.05
CA GLU A 49 10.91 5.67 -11.16
C GLU A 49 10.16 5.49 -12.48
N THR A 50 9.64 4.29 -12.70
CA THR A 50 8.97 3.91 -13.96
C THR A 50 7.46 4.13 -13.92
N ALA A 51 6.87 4.36 -12.74
CA ALA A 51 5.42 4.42 -12.52
C ALA A 51 4.66 3.14 -12.93
N ASN A 52 5.37 2.04 -13.19
CA ASN A 52 4.80 0.77 -13.56
C ASN A 52 4.04 0.16 -12.39
N PHE A 53 2.88 -0.44 -12.67
CA PHE A 53 2.13 -1.19 -11.68
C PHE A 53 2.85 -2.48 -11.32
N GLU A 54 3.08 -2.69 -10.04
CA GLU A 54 3.84 -3.84 -9.54
C GLU A 54 2.97 -4.88 -8.84
N GLY A 55 1.78 -4.48 -8.38
CA GLY A 55 0.85 -5.43 -7.76
C GLY A 55 -0.12 -4.78 -6.78
N ARG A 56 -1.05 -5.60 -6.30
CA ARG A 56 -2.06 -5.21 -5.31
C ARG A 56 -1.90 -6.02 -4.03
N THR A 57 -2.08 -5.36 -2.89
CA THR A 57 -2.15 -6.00 -1.57
C THR A 57 -3.52 -5.73 -0.95
N TRP A 58 -4.24 -6.79 -0.59
CA TRP A 58 -5.51 -6.69 0.12
C TRP A 58 -5.28 -6.64 1.62
N LEU A 59 -5.91 -5.69 2.30
CA LEU A 59 -5.70 -5.50 3.75
C LEU A 59 -6.79 -6.15 4.61
N ILE A 60 -7.78 -6.78 3.97
CA ILE A 60 -8.94 -7.40 4.64
C ILE A 60 -8.63 -8.81 5.16
N SER A 61 -7.70 -9.53 4.52
CA SER A 61 -7.42 -10.94 4.82
C SER A 61 -5.94 -11.28 5.02
N ASP A 62 -5.01 -10.49 4.49
CA ASP A 62 -3.63 -10.97 4.32
C ASP A 62 -2.71 -10.70 5.52
N PHE A 63 -3.11 -9.86 6.47
CA PHE A 63 -2.31 -9.59 7.67
C PHE A 63 -2.58 -10.54 8.84
N ASN A 64 -3.69 -11.31 8.82
CA ASN A 64 -4.00 -12.31 9.85
C ASN A 64 -3.35 -13.68 9.61
N LYS A 65 -2.63 -13.88 8.49
CA LYS A 65 -1.98 -15.17 8.17
C LYS A 65 -0.50 -15.27 8.57
N LYS A 66 0.05 -14.27 9.29
CA LYS A 66 1.44 -14.30 9.78
C LYS A 66 1.58 -13.75 11.20
N GLN A 67 0.82 -14.31 12.14
CA GLN A 67 1.26 -14.36 13.53
C GLN A 67 1.75 -15.77 13.83
#